data_AF-A0A1B7YNP3-F1
#
_entry.id   AF-A0A1B7YNP3-F1
#
_cell.length_a   1.000
_cell.length_b   1.000
_cell.length_c   1.000
_cell.angle_alpha   90.00
_cell.angle_beta   90.00
_cell.angle_gamma   90.00
#
_symmetry.space_group_name_H-M   'P 1'
#
loop_
_entity.id
_entity.type
_entity.pdbx_description
1 polymer ?
#
loop_
_entity_poly.entity_id
_entity_poly.type
_entity_poly.pdbx_seq_one_letter_code
_entity_poly.pdbx_strand_id
1 'polypeptide(L)'
;MTPAQQGKAARWSVRFWSVFVGSELGRLAVEALRSRSAVASGRQDVASAEYREWSDTWTRTLARQMSWFPLTVHWSMDKGFVPEMGIGLLGSIPGIVQMRQLWKETA
;
A
#
# COMPACT_ATOMS: atom_id res chain seq x y z
N MET A 1 -30.52 0.65 10.88
CA MET A 1 -30.00 0.78 9.50
C MET A 1 -30.46 -0.41 8.68
N THR A 2 -31.03 -0.19 7.50
CA THR A 2 -31.41 -1.27 6.57
C THR A 2 -30.17 -1.81 5.83
N PRO A 3 -30.22 -3.03 5.25
CA PRO A 3 -29.11 -3.57 4.46
C PRO A 3 -28.67 -2.65 3.31
N ALA A 4 -29.62 -1.99 2.64
CA ALA A 4 -29.32 -1.04 1.58
C ALA A 4 -28.55 0.19 2.09
N GLN A 5 -28.88 0.69 3.29
CA GLN A 5 -28.16 1.80 3.92
C GLN A 5 -26.74 1.39 4.30
N GLN A 6 -26.55 0.16 4.81
CA GLN A 6 -25.23 -0.38 5.14
C GLN A 6 -24.35 -0.51 3.89
N GLY A 7 -24.88 -1.07 2.80
CA GLY A 7 -24.14 -1.19 1.53
C GLY A 7 -23.76 0.16 0.91
N LYS A 8 -24.61 1.18 1.05
CA LYS A 8 -24.28 2.55 0.64
C LYS A 8 -23.17 3.15 1.51
N ALA A 9 -23.25 2.99 2.82
CA ALA A 9 -22.23 3.47 3.75
C ALA A 9 -20.87 2.78 3.53
N ALA A 10 -20.86 1.47 3.35
CA ALA A 10 -19.65 0.69 3.06
C ALA A 10 -18.96 1.18 1.78
N ARG A 11 -19.70 1.39 0.69
CA ARG A 11 -19.14 1.90 -0.57
C ARG A 11 -18.50 3.28 -0.42
N TRP A 12 -19.16 4.19 0.29
CA TRP A 12 -18.59 5.52 0.53
C TRP A 12 -17.35 5.46 1.42
N SER A 13 -17.37 4.64 2.47
CA SER A 13 -16.19 4.39 3.30
C SER A 13 -15.01 3.89 2.48
N VAL A 14 -15.23 2.90 1.60
CA VAL A 14 -14.18 2.35 0.75
C VAL A 14 -13.70 3.34 -0.31
N ARG A 15 -14.54 4.25 -0.81
CA ARG A 15 -14.08 5.36 -1.67
C ARG A 15 -13.09 6.27 -0.96
N PHE A 16 -13.37 6.65 0.28
CA PHE A 16 -12.41 7.43 1.08
C PHE A 16 -11.13 6.64 1.36
N TRP A 17 -11.25 5.35 1.62
CA TRP A 17 -10.08 4.48 1.77
C TRP A 17 -9.25 4.40 0.48
N SER A 18 -9.89 4.29 -0.68
CA SER A 18 -9.21 4.31 -1.98
C SER A 18 -8.46 5.62 -2.23
N VAL A 19 -9.04 6.77 -1.85
CA VAL A 19 -8.37 8.07 -1.93
C VAL A 19 -7.15 8.08 -1.01
N PHE A 20 -7.27 7.60 0.22
CA PHE A 20 -6.15 7.48 1.14
C PHE A 20 -5.01 6.60 0.58
N VAL A 21 -5.34 5.42 0.06
CA VAL A 21 -4.35 4.51 -0.54
C VAL A 21 -3.68 5.17 -1.75
N GLY A 22 -4.44 5.84 -2.60
CA GLY A 22 -3.91 6.61 -3.74
C GLY A 22 -2.98 7.74 -3.30
N SER A 23 -3.34 8.49 -2.26
CA SER A 23 -2.48 9.53 -1.68
C SER A 23 -1.17 8.97 -1.12
N GLU A 24 -1.22 7.82 -0.44
CA GLU A 24 -0.01 7.14 0.05
C GLU A 24 0.89 6.65 -1.10
N LEU A 25 0.32 6.12 -2.19
CA LEU A 25 1.10 5.81 -3.39
C LEU A 25 1.75 7.06 -3.99
N GLY A 26 1.02 8.18 -4.03
CA GLY A 26 1.57 9.47 -4.45
C GLY A 26 2.72 9.94 -3.56
N ARG A 27 2.57 9.84 -2.24
CA ARG A 27 3.62 10.15 -1.25
C ARG A 27 4.86 9.30 -1.49
N LEU A 28 4.71 7.98 -1.65
CA LEU A 28 5.81 7.05 -1.93
C LEU A 28 6.51 7.35 -3.26
N ALA A 29 5.77 7.74 -4.29
CA ALA A 29 6.35 8.14 -5.58
C ALA A 29 7.20 9.40 -5.44
N VAL A 30 6.71 10.42 -4.74
CA VAL A 30 7.48 11.66 -4.46
C VAL A 30 8.74 11.35 -3.64
N GLU A 31 8.62 10.48 -2.64
CA GLU A 31 9.74 10.04 -1.80
C GLU A 31 10.82 9.32 -2.63
N ALA A 32 10.42 8.42 -3.53
CA ALA A 32 11.33 7.73 -4.44
C ALA A 32 12.04 8.71 -5.40
N LEU A 33 11.32 9.70 -5.93
CA LEU A 33 11.92 10.74 -6.79
C LEU A 33 12.95 11.57 -6.02
N ARG A 34 12.65 11.95 -4.77
CA ARG A 34 13.57 12.70 -3.90
C ARG A 34 14.83 11.89 -3.58
N SER A 35 14.68 10.62 -3.19
CA SER A 35 15.82 9.76 -2.90
C SER A 35 16.68 9.53 -4.14
N ARG A 36 16.08 9.25 -5.31
CA ARG A 36 16.82 9.12 -6.57
C ARG A 36 17.62 10.37 -6.91
N SER A 37 17.03 11.56 -6.74
CA SER A 37 17.74 12.82 -6.93
C SER A 37 18.87 13.02 -5.91
N ALA A 38 18.68 12.64 -4.65
CA ALA A 38 19.71 12.75 -3.62
C ALA A 38 20.90 11.82 -3.92
N VAL A 39 20.63 10.57 -4.31
CA VAL A 39 21.65 9.59 -4.75
C VAL A 39 22.40 10.10 -5.98
N ALA A 40 21.69 10.60 -7.00
CA ALA A 40 22.32 11.13 -8.21
C ALA A 40 23.22 12.36 -7.93
N SER A 41 22.87 13.16 -6.92
CA SER A 41 23.68 14.30 -6.48
C SER A 41 24.80 13.96 -5.49
N GLY A 42 24.96 12.68 -5.11
CA GLY A 42 25.93 12.25 -4.09
C GLY A 42 25.59 12.69 -2.66
N ARG A 43 24.38 13.20 -2.41
CA ARG A 43 23.92 13.62 -1.07
C ARG A 43 23.39 12.45 -0.22
N GLN A 44 23.18 11.30 -0.84
CA GLN A 44 22.71 10.09 -0.18
C GLN A 44 23.53 8.91 -0.69
N ASP A 45 24.14 8.16 0.22
CA ASP A 45 24.92 6.97 -0.10
C ASP A 45 24.02 5.72 -0.06
N VAL A 46 23.96 4.97 -1.16
CA VAL A 46 23.19 3.73 -1.28
C VAL A 46 23.77 2.59 -0.44
N ALA A 47 25.05 2.65 -0.08
CA ALA A 47 25.69 1.68 0.79
C ALA A 47 25.39 1.93 2.28
N SER A 48 24.92 3.13 2.62
CA SER A 48 24.64 3.52 4.02
C SER A 48 23.55 2.66 4.65
N ALA A 49 23.66 2.44 5.96
CA ALA A 49 22.63 1.74 6.73
C ALA A 49 21.28 2.48 6.67
N GLU A 50 21.31 3.81 6.72
CA GLU A 50 20.13 4.68 6.61
C GLU A 50 19.37 4.46 5.30
N TYR A 51 20.08 4.42 4.15
CA TYR A 51 19.45 4.15 2.86
C TYR A 51 18.79 2.77 2.81
N ARG A 52 19.45 1.75 3.39
CA ARG A 52 18.92 0.38 3.42
C ARG A 52 17.65 0.29 4.27
N GLU A 53 17.63 0.93 5.43
CA GLU A 53 16.46 0.98 6.31
C GLU A 53 15.29 1.72 5.66
N TRP A 54 15.58 2.87 5.06
CA TRP A 54 14.62 3.63 4.26
C TRP A 54 14.06 2.76 3.12
N SER A 55 14.93 2.09 2.36
CA SER A 55 14.54 1.24 1.22
C SER A 55 13.67 0.04 1.64
N ASP A 56 14.01 -0.63 2.75
CA ASP A 56 13.20 -1.74 3.29
C ASP A 56 11.81 -1.25 3.72
N THR A 57 11.73 -0.09 4.38
CA THR A 57 10.47 0.52 4.81
C THR A 57 9.63 0.98 3.63
N TRP A 58 10.25 1.65 2.66
CA TRP A 58 9.59 2.12 1.44
C TRP A 58 9.03 0.93 0.63
N THR A 59 9.84 -0.12 0.43
CA THR A 59 9.44 -1.31 -0.34
C THR A 59 8.27 -2.04 0.30
N ARG A 60 8.32 -2.26 1.62
CA ARG A 60 7.22 -2.91 2.36
C ARG A 60 5.94 -2.08 2.31
N THR A 61 6.05 -0.77 2.44
CA THR A 61 4.89 0.13 2.37
C THR A 61 4.30 0.16 0.98
N LEU A 62 5.13 0.24 -0.07
CA LEU A 62 4.68 0.16 -1.46
C LEU A 62 3.93 -1.15 -1.73
N ALA A 63 4.47 -2.29 -1.32
CA ALA A 63 3.83 -3.59 -1.53
C ALA A 63 2.44 -3.66 -0.88
N ARG A 64 2.27 -3.11 0.33
CA ARG A 64 0.95 -2.99 0.98
C ARG A 64 0.00 -2.08 0.23
N GLN A 65 0.43 -0.88 -0.15
CA GLN A 65 -0.46 0.06 -0.83
C GLN A 65 -0.84 -0.41 -2.25
N MET A 66 0.11 -1.02 -2.97
CA MET A 66 -0.14 -1.60 -4.30
C MET A 66 -1.08 -2.81 -4.27
N SER A 67 -1.10 -3.58 -3.18
CA SER A 67 -2.05 -4.68 -3.01
C SER A 67 -3.44 -4.16 -2.60
N TRP A 68 -3.51 -3.15 -1.74
CA TRP A 68 -4.78 -2.53 -1.36
C TRP A 68 -5.43 -1.73 -2.48
N PHE A 69 -4.67 -1.01 -3.30
CA PHE A 69 -5.21 -0.10 -4.31
C PHE A 69 -6.26 -0.75 -5.25
N PRO A 70 -5.96 -1.86 -5.95
CA PRO A 70 -6.96 -2.51 -6.80
C PRO A 70 -8.17 -3.03 -6.00
N LEU A 71 -7.99 -3.46 -4.74
CA LEU A 71 -9.08 -3.92 -3.89
C LEU A 71 -9.99 -2.78 -3.45
N THR A 72 -9.43 -1.65 -3.02
CA THR A 72 -10.22 -0.48 -2.63
C THR A 72 -10.96 0.08 -3.84
N VAL A 73 -10.37 0.08 -5.03
CA VAL A 73 -11.08 0.48 -6.25
C VAL A 73 -12.18 -0.53 -6.59
N HIS A 74 -11.91 -1.84 -6.53
CA HIS A 74 -12.90 -2.89 -6.78
C HIS A 74 -14.14 -2.71 -5.90
N TRP A 75 -13.95 -2.56 -4.59
CA TRP A 75 -15.02 -2.45 -3.60
C TRP A 75 -15.72 -1.09 -3.60
N SER A 76 -15.16 -0.08 -4.27
CA SER A 76 -15.77 1.25 -4.43
C SER A 76 -16.86 1.31 -5.50
N MET A 77 -16.89 0.29 -6.39
CA MET A 77 -17.77 0.18 -7.54
C MET A 77 -18.98 -0.71 -7.23
N ASP A 78 -20.09 -0.50 -7.94
CA ASP A 78 -21.25 -1.40 -7.85
C ASP A 78 -20.94 -2.79 -8.43
N LYS A 79 -20.10 -2.83 -9.47
CA LYS A 79 -19.56 -4.06 -10.06
C LYS A 79 -18.03 -3.97 -10.04
N GLY A 80 -17.40 -4.73 -9.16
CA GLY A 80 -15.95 -4.84 -9.09
C GLY A 80 -15.34 -5.53 -10.32
N PHE A 81 -14.02 -5.39 -10.47
CA PHE A 81 -13.28 -5.86 -11.66
C PHE A 81 -12.20 -6.91 -11.36
N VAL A 82 -11.95 -7.20 -10.08
CA VAL A 82 -10.95 -8.17 -9.61
C VAL A 82 -11.64 -9.52 -9.39
N PRO A 83 -11.15 -10.63 -9.96
CA PRO A 83 -11.74 -11.94 -9.71
C PRO A 83 -11.51 -12.40 -8.26
N GLU A 84 -12.34 -13.31 -7.76
CA GLU A 84 -12.30 -13.80 -6.37
C GLU A 84 -10.90 -14.26 -5.92
N MET A 85 -10.23 -15.06 -6.76
CA MET A 85 -8.86 -15.51 -6.49
C MET A 85 -7.87 -14.33 -6.39
N GLY A 86 -8.08 -13.28 -7.20
CA GLY A 86 -7.30 -12.05 -7.13
C GLY A 86 -7.53 -11.28 -5.83
N ILE A 87 -8.77 -11.28 -5.32
CA ILE A 87 -9.09 -10.69 -4.01
C ILE A 87 -8.30 -11.37 -2.90
N GLY A 88 -8.31 -12.71 -2.87
CA GLY A 88 -7.55 -13.49 -1.89
C GLY A 88 -6.04 -13.29 -1.99
N LEU A 89 -5.49 -13.27 -3.21
CA LEU A 89 -4.06 -13.05 -3.45
C LEU A 89 -3.61 -11.65 -3.00
N LEU A 90 -4.34 -10.61 -3.38
CA LEU A 90 -4.00 -9.24 -3.00
C LEU A 90 -4.19 -9.02 -1.49
N GLY A 91 -5.26 -9.57 -0.91
CA GLY A 91 -5.56 -9.46 0.52
C GLY A 91 -4.55 -10.18 1.43
N SER A 92 -3.83 -11.17 0.91
CA SER A 92 -2.81 -11.91 1.69
C SER A 92 -1.45 -11.20 1.74
N ILE A 93 -1.14 -10.31 0.79
CA ILE A 93 0.15 -9.58 0.74
C ILE A 93 0.39 -8.77 2.02
N PRO A 94 -0.53 -7.90 2.52
CA PRO A 94 -0.30 -7.15 3.74
C PRO A 94 -0.05 -8.03 4.96
N GLY A 95 -0.77 -9.16 5.07
CA GLY A 95 -0.57 -10.15 6.14
C GLY A 95 0.83 -10.77 6.10
N ILE A 96 1.29 -11.19 4.92
CA ILE A 96 2.64 -11.73 4.74
C ILE A 96 3.71 -10.69 5.07
N VAL A 97 3.54 -9.44 4.60
CA VAL A 97 4.47 -8.34 4.88
C VAL A 97 4.57 -8.09 6.38
N GLN A 98 3.43 -8.01 7.08
CA GLN A 98 3.39 -7.81 8.53
C GLN A 98 4.02 -8.98 9.29
N MET A 99 3.71 -10.22 8.92
CA MET A 99 4.29 -11.41 9.54
C MET A 99 5.82 -11.44 9.40
N ARG A 100 6.36 -11.13 8.21
CA ARG A 100 7.81 -11.07 8.00
C ARG A 100 8.47 -9.94 8.80
N GLN A 101 7.79 -8.82 8.98
CA GLN A 101 8.28 -7.71 9.79
C GLN A 101 8.36 -8.12 11.27
N LEU A 102 7.27 -8.67 11.81
CA LEU A 102 7.23 -9.14 13.20
C LEU A 102 8.31 -10.18 13.47
N TRP A 103 8.48 -11.14 12.56
CA TRP A 103 9.53 -12.15 12.69
C TRP A 103 10.94 -11.54 12.82
N LYS A 104 11.27 -10.55 11.98
CA LYS A 104 12.55 -9.83 12.06
C LYS A 104 12.73 -9.06 13.38
N GLU A 105 11.64 -8.61 13.99
CA GLU A 105 11.66 -7.81 15.22
C GLU A 105 11.76 -8.69 16.47
N THR A 106 11.34 -9.96 16.40
CA THR A 106 11.23 -10.85 17.58
C THR A 106 12.20 -12.04 17.60
N ALA A 107 12.85 -12.38 16.49
CA ALA A 107 13.75 -13.54 16.35
C ALA A 107 15.15 -13.10 15.93
#